data_AF-A0A3D3F1Q5-F1
#
_entry.id   AF-A0A3D3F1Q5-F1
#
_cell.length_a   1.000
_cell.length_b   1.000
_cell.length_c   1.000
_cell.angle_alpha   90.00
_cell.angle_beta   90.00
_cell.angle_gamma   90.00
#
_symmetry.space_group_name_H-M   'P 1'
#
loop_
_entity.id
_entity.type
_entity.pdbx_description
1 polymer ?
#
loop_
_entity_poly.entity_id
_entity_poly.type
_entity_poly.pdbx_seq_one_letter_code
_entity_poly.pdbx_strand_id
1 'polypeptide(L)' 'SIDRAENRHKFSAMLDELDIDQPRWKELTSFDEIDSFVEEVGFPVLIRPSYVLSGAAMNVCYDREQMHVFL' A
#
# COMPACT_ATOMS: atom_id res chain seq x y z
N SER A 1 -17.60 6.85 9.22
CA SER A 1 -17.09 6.18 10.43
C SER A 1 -15.59 6.02 10.28
N ILE A 2 -14.86 5.90 11.40
CA ILE A 2 -13.40 5.66 11.42
C ILE A 2 -13.05 4.41 10.59
N ASP A 3 -13.88 3.37 10.67
CA ASP A 3 -13.80 2.14 9.87
C ASP A 3 -13.75 2.37 8.34
N ARG A 4 -14.44 3.40 7.81
CA ARG A 4 -14.38 3.72 6.37
C ARG A 4 -13.03 4.30 5.94
N ALA A 5 -12.28 4.92 6.85
CA ALA A 5 -10.98 5.51 6.58
C ALA A 5 -9.83 4.55 6.89
N GLU A 6 -9.99 3.67 7.88
CA GLU A 6 -8.98 2.66 8.22
C GLU A 6 -8.98 1.47 7.25
N ASN A 7 -10.14 1.07 6.73
CA ASN A 7 -10.25 0.04 5.72
C ASN A 7 -9.95 0.61 4.32
N ARG A 8 -8.84 0.16 3.72
CA ARG A 8 -8.34 0.69 2.44
C ARG A 8 -9.27 0.43 1.27
N HIS A 9 -9.94 -0.72 1.26
CA HIS A 9 -10.92 -1.02 0.22
C HIS A 9 -12.09 -0.04 0.27
N LYS A 10 -12.62 0.26 1.47
CA LYS A 10 -13.69 1.24 1.64
C LYS A 10 -13.22 2.66 1.31
N PHE A 11 -11.97 2.99 1.64
CA PHE A 11 -11.39 4.29 1.32
C PHE A 11 -11.20 4.47 -0.18
N SER A 12 -10.62 3.49 -0.88
CA SER A 12 -10.46 3.55 -2.33
C SER A 12 -11.80 3.62 -3.05
N ALA A 13 -12.76 2.77 -2.69
CA ALA A 13 -14.09 2.80 -3.31
C ALA A 13 -14.74 4.18 -3.16
N MET A 14 -14.54 4.86 -2.02
CA MET A 14 -15.01 6.23 -1.81
C MET A 14 -14.28 7.24 -2.70
N LEU A 15 -12.97 7.10 -2.90
CA LEU A 15 -12.22 7.98 -3.81
C LEU A 15 -12.64 7.76 -5.26
N ASP A 16 -12.91 6.51 -5.65
CA ASP A 16 -13.41 6.15 -6.98
C ASP A 16 -14.82 6.74 -7.21
N GLU A 17 -15.72 6.68 -6.20
CA GLU A 17 -17.04 7.33 -6.24
C GLU A 17 -16.96 8.86 -6.37
N LEU A 18 -15.89 9.46 -5.84
CA LEU A 18 -15.66 10.91 -5.83
C LEU A 18 -14.82 11.40 -7.01
N ASP A 19 -14.43 10.51 -7.93
CA ASP A 19 -13.57 10.81 -9.08
C ASP A 19 -12.23 11.47 -8.68
N ILE A 20 -11.64 10.96 -7.58
CA ILE A 20 -10.35 11.43 -7.06
C ILE A 20 -9.26 10.41 -7.45
N ASP A 21 -8.27 10.87 -8.21
CA ASP A 21 -7.14 10.05 -8.64
C ASP A 21 -6.38 9.43 -7.47
N GLN A 22 -5.98 8.17 -7.65
CA GLN A 22 -5.18 7.41 -6.69
C GLN A 22 -3.90 6.89 -7.35
N PRO A 23 -2.77 6.85 -6.62
CA PRO A 23 -1.59 6.12 -7.10
C PRO A 23 -1.94 4.63 -7.24
N ARG A 24 -1.27 3.92 -8.14
CA ARG A 24 -1.41 2.46 -8.23
C ARG A 24 -1.10 1.84 -6.87
N TRP A 25 -2.04 1.09 -6.34
CA TRP A 25 -1.92 0.45 -5.03
C TRP A 25 -2.64 -0.90 -5.06
N LYS A 26 -2.21 -1.83 -4.21
CA LYS A 26 -2.87 -3.11 -4.01
C LYS A 26 -2.66 -3.59 -2.59
N GLU A 27 -3.65 -4.26 -2.01
CA GLU A 27 -3.47 -5.01 -0.76
C GLU A 27 -2.89 -6.39 -1.10
N LEU A 28 -1.74 -6.71 -0.52
CA LEU A 28 -0.92 -7.87 -0.87
C LEU A 28 -0.52 -8.59 0.42
N THR A 29 -0.53 -9.92 0.40
CA THR A 29 -0.30 -10.73 1.61
C THR A 29 0.81 -11.77 1.45
N SER A 30 1.41 -11.86 0.25
CA SER A 30 2.51 -12.79 -0.04
C SER A 30 3.65 -12.07 -0.75
N PHE A 31 4.89 -12.55 -0.54
CA PHE A 31 6.07 -11.99 -1.20
C PHE A 31 5.98 -12.06 -2.73
N ASP A 32 5.51 -13.17 -3.29
CA ASP A 32 5.37 -13.34 -4.75
C ASP A 32 4.44 -12.29 -5.38
N GLU A 33 3.32 -11.97 -4.71
CA GLU A 33 2.38 -10.95 -5.15
C GLU A 33 2.97 -9.54 -5.02
N ILE A 34 3.76 -9.28 -3.97
CA ILE A 34 4.48 -8.03 -3.76
C ILE A 34 5.53 -7.83 -4.85
N ASP A 35 6.33 -8.84 -5.11
CA ASP A 35 7.37 -8.83 -6.13
C ASP A 35 6.78 -8.58 -7.53
N SER A 36 5.69 -9.26 -7.86
CA SER A 36 4.98 -9.06 -9.13
C SER A 36 4.41 -7.65 -9.26
N PHE A 37 3.84 -7.09 -8.18
CA PHE A 37 3.30 -5.74 -8.18
C PHE A 37 4.41 -4.70 -8.37
N VAL A 38 5.53 -4.85 -7.68
CA VAL A 38 6.68 -3.95 -7.79
C VAL A 38 7.31 -4.00 -9.18
N GLU A 39 7.33 -5.16 -9.83
CA GLU A 39 7.77 -5.27 -11.23
C GLU A 39 6.87 -4.49 -12.20
N GLU A 40 5.58 -4.39 -11.90
CA GLU A 40 4.63 -3.61 -12.69
C GLU A 40 4.74 -2.09 -12.45
N VAL A 41 4.88 -1.67 -11.19
CA VAL A 41 4.81 -0.24 -10.82
C VAL A 41 6.16 0.45 -10.70
N GLY A 42 7.24 -0.31 -10.51
CA GLY A 42 8.59 0.19 -10.29
C GLY A 42 8.83 0.78 -8.90
N PHE A 43 10.09 1.06 -8.58
CA PHE A 43 10.50 1.78 -7.37
C PHE A 43 10.55 3.30 -7.61
N PRO A 44 10.39 4.13 -6.57
CA PRO A 44 10.18 3.75 -5.16
C PRO A 44 8.73 3.37 -4.85
N VAL A 45 8.55 2.48 -3.87
CA VAL A 45 7.22 2.05 -3.39
C VAL A 45 7.01 2.40 -1.92
N LEU A 46 5.78 2.80 -1.58
CA LEU A 46 5.37 3.07 -0.20
C LEU A 46 4.70 1.82 0.40
N ILE A 47 5.36 1.19 1.37
CA ILE A 47 4.79 0.09 2.13
C ILE A 47 4.02 0.67 3.31
N ARG A 48 2.71 0.38 3.36
CA ARG A 48 1.81 0.79 4.43
C ARG A 48 1.13 -0.46 4.97
N PRO A 49 1.59 -1.09 6.07
CA PRO A 49 0.92 -2.23 6.68
C PRO A 49 -0.50 -1.88 7.15
N SER A 50 -1.37 -2.88 7.24
CA SER A 50 -2.71 -2.73 7.82
C SER A 50 -2.64 -2.75 9.35
N TYR A 51 -3.60 -2.09 10.03
CA TYR A 51 -3.77 -2.09 11.50
C TYR A 51 -2.63 -1.49 12.35
N VAL A 52 -1.79 -0.63 11.80
CA VAL A 52 -0.78 0.11 12.59
C VAL A 52 -1.36 1.45 13.05
N LEU A 53 -1.51 1.63 14.36
CA LEU A 53 -1.87 2.92 14.96
C LEU A 53 -0.72 3.92 14.74
N SER A 54 -1.03 5.12 14.25
CA SER A 54 -0.11 6.27 14.09
C SER A 54 0.99 6.18 13.01
N GLY A 55 0.87 5.30 12.01
CA GLY A 55 1.79 5.29 10.86
C GLY A 55 3.23 4.87 11.17
N ALA A 56 3.49 4.32 12.36
CA ALA A 56 4.83 4.01 12.86
C ALA A 56 5.60 2.96 12.04
N ALA A 57 4.90 2.19 11.20
CA ALA A 57 5.51 1.19 10.32
C ALA A 57 5.25 1.52 8.84
N MET A 58 5.30 2.78 8.44
CA MET A 58 5.32 3.15 7.02
C MET A 58 6.77 3.27 6.54
N ASN A 59 7.08 2.71 5.38
CA ASN A 59 8.42 2.84 4.81
C ASN A 59 8.38 3.04 3.29
N VAL A 60 9.30 3.86 2.78
CA VAL A 60 9.51 4.06 1.35
C VAL A 60 10.74 3.24 0.96
N CYS A 61 10.51 2.20 0.18
CA CYS A 61 11.58 1.33 -0.31
C CYS A 61 12.02 1.80 -1.70
N TYR A 62 13.32 1.99 -1.88
CA TYR A 62 13.90 2.43 -3.16
C TYR A 62 14.42 1.28 -4.02
N ASP A 63 14.55 0.10 -3.41
CA ASP A 63 14.98 -1.12 -4.07
C ASP A 63 14.35 -2.34 -3.40
N ARG A 64 14.56 -3.49 -4.05
CA ARG A 64 13.98 -4.76 -3.62
C ARG A 64 14.58 -5.24 -2.30
N GLU A 65 15.86 -4.96 -2.04
CA GLU A 65 16.53 -5.35 -0.79
C GLU A 65 15.91 -4.64 0.41
N GLN A 66 15.73 -3.31 0.33
CA GLN A 66 15.05 -2.52 1.36
C GLN A 66 13.62 -3.00 1.61
N MET A 67 12.91 -3.41 0.56
CA MET A 67 11.58 -3.98 0.67
C MET A 67 11.58 -5.30 1.43
N HIS A 68 12.45 -6.26 1.09
CA HIS A 68 12.52 -7.55 1.80
C HIS A 68 13.02 -7.42 3.25
N VAL A 69 13.85 -6.42 3.55
CA VAL A 69 14.28 -6.15 4.94
C VAL A 69 13.13 -5.57 5.78
N PHE A 70 12.19 -4.86 5.14
CA PHE A 70 11.11 -4.19 5.84
C PHE A 70 9.86 -5.06 6.07
N LEU A 71 9.56 -5.97 5.14
CA LEU A 71 8.42 -6.89 5.18
C LEU A 71 8.69 -8.13 6.04
#